data_AF-A6EZE8-F1
#
_entry.id   AF-A6EZE8-F1
#
_cell.length_a   1.000
_cell.length_b   1.000
_cell.length_c   1.000
_cell.angle_alpha   90.00
_cell.angle_beta   90.00
_cell.angle_gamma   90.00
#
_symmetry.space_group_name_H-M   'P 1'
#
loop_
_entity.id
_entity.type
_entity.pdbx_description
1 polymer ?
#
loop_
_entity_poly.entity_id
_entity_poly.type
_entity_poly.pdbx_seq_one_letter_code
_entity_poly.pdbx_strand_id
1 'polypeptide(L)'
;MRLWLALAMLAVATPALAEQQVTPGQIEDLKEEIADIDEWLADAEEDRSSLEQQLSGLEQDIGRLTRERRELRQKAREQQQRLTELGEEEAELTRVLESQRDSLKKQIRAAWMEGDAPAVKVLLNEIDPDKIARTMTYYEYLSRDTIDRLEAFAANLHQLKETQKQVKAGRLRLAELEENVADRQQKLSSRKKEREQTLASLKADISNRLTEREELEEDRQRLEKLLREVEEAIANIPTPNESDPFGSLKNKLPWPAEGKVVSSFGDSYASGKLKHNGLLINTAEEGDVRAVHYGRVVFANWLRGFGLITILDHGDGYMTLYGHSSSLFTSPGDWVEAGEAIAQAGRTGGTNDPAVYFEVRHNGKPDNPRRWLGNR
;
A
#
# COMPACT_ATOMS: atom_id res chain seq x y z
N MET A 1 5.13 -97.66 1.32
CA MET A 1 5.44 -96.22 1.41
C MET A 1 5.60 -95.67 -0.01
N ARG A 2 4.54 -95.10 -0.58
CA ARG A 2 4.51 -94.42 -1.89
C ARG A 2 3.60 -93.21 -1.69
N LEU A 3 4.14 -91.99 -1.77
CA LEU A 3 3.34 -90.76 -1.80
C LEU A 3 3.49 -90.11 -3.17
N TRP A 4 2.35 -89.77 -3.75
CA TRP A 4 2.17 -89.19 -5.08
C TRP A 4 2.37 -87.67 -5.07
N LEU A 5 2.88 -87.17 -6.19
CA LEU A 5 2.97 -85.76 -6.56
C LEU A 5 1.58 -85.11 -6.67
N ALA A 6 1.45 -83.87 -6.20
CA ALA A 6 0.45 -82.92 -6.65
C ALA A 6 1.17 -81.63 -7.08
N LEU A 7 1.09 -81.36 -8.38
CA LEU A 7 1.61 -80.18 -9.07
C LEU A 7 0.55 -79.07 -8.99
N ALA A 8 0.85 -77.95 -8.35
CA ALA A 8 0.00 -76.76 -8.35
C ALA A 8 0.72 -75.62 -9.08
N MET A 9 0.33 -75.38 -10.34
CA MET A 9 0.57 -74.12 -11.04
C MET A 9 -0.46 -73.09 -10.55
N LEU A 10 0.00 -71.97 -10.00
CA LEU A 10 -0.82 -70.77 -9.85
C LEU A 10 -0.08 -69.60 -10.47
N ALA A 11 -0.73 -69.01 -11.47
CA ALA A 11 -0.25 -67.94 -12.32
C ALA A 11 0.03 -66.66 -11.52
N VAL A 12 1.22 -66.10 -11.72
CA VAL A 12 1.56 -64.74 -11.28
C VAL A 12 0.96 -63.78 -12.30
N ALA A 13 -0.14 -63.14 -11.94
CA ALA A 13 -0.66 -61.98 -12.67
C ALA A 13 0.22 -60.76 -12.31
N THR A 14 1.03 -60.31 -13.26
CA THR A 14 1.73 -59.02 -13.16
C THR A 14 0.73 -57.88 -13.33
N PRO A 15 0.64 -56.90 -12.42
CA PRO A 15 -0.14 -55.71 -12.68
C PRO A 15 0.57 -54.91 -13.77
N ALA A 16 -0.09 -54.72 -14.91
CA ALA A 16 0.32 -53.74 -15.89
C ALA A 16 0.14 -52.36 -15.27
N LEU A 17 1.25 -51.75 -14.83
CA LEU A 17 1.33 -50.31 -14.61
C LEU A 17 1.13 -49.66 -15.98
N ALA A 18 -0.06 -49.08 -16.19
CA ALA A 18 -0.29 -48.18 -17.29
C ALA A 18 0.66 -46.98 -17.11
N GLU A 19 1.70 -46.90 -17.96
CA GLU A 19 2.53 -45.71 -18.07
C GLU A 19 1.62 -44.55 -18.47
N GLN A 20 1.37 -43.67 -17.51
CA GLN A 20 0.62 -42.44 -17.69
C GLN A 20 1.46 -41.55 -18.60
N GLN A 21 1.22 -41.62 -19.92
CA GLN A 21 1.99 -40.89 -20.91
C GLN A 21 1.76 -39.40 -20.73
N VAL A 22 2.78 -38.73 -20.21
CA VAL A 22 2.74 -37.30 -19.94
C VAL A 22 2.92 -36.53 -21.25
N THR A 23 2.05 -35.55 -21.50
CA THR A 23 1.99 -34.82 -22.76
C THR A 23 2.85 -33.54 -22.71
N PRO A 24 3.30 -33.01 -23.86
CA PRO A 24 4.02 -31.73 -23.91
C PRO A 24 3.22 -30.55 -23.32
N GLY A 25 1.89 -30.61 -23.34
CA GLY A 25 1.03 -29.62 -22.69
C GLY A 25 1.15 -29.64 -21.16
N GLN A 26 1.26 -30.82 -20.56
CA GLN A 26 1.43 -30.96 -19.11
C GLN A 26 2.77 -30.40 -18.61
N ILE A 27 3.83 -30.45 -19.44
CA ILE A 27 5.11 -29.79 -19.15
C ILE A 27 4.95 -28.28 -19.11
N GLU A 28 4.20 -27.70 -20.05
CA GLU A 28 3.97 -26.26 -20.11
C GLU A 28 3.11 -25.80 -18.92
N ASP A 29 2.05 -26.54 -18.59
CA ASP A 29 1.21 -26.28 -17.42
C ASP A 29 2.04 -26.30 -16.12
N LEU A 30 2.95 -27.29 -15.97
CA LEU A 30 3.89 -27.38 -14.83
C LEU A 30 4.86 -26.19 -14.78
N LYS A 31 5.33 -25.69 -15.93
CA LYS A 31 6.22 -24.52 -16.01
C LYS A 31 5.48 -23.23 -15.66
N GLU A 32 4.24 -23.09 -16.10
CA GLU A 32 3.36 -21.97 -15.74
C GLU A 32 3.08 -21.96 -14.23
N GLU A 33 2.77 -23.11 -13.64
CA GLU A 33 2.52 -23.24 -12.19
C GLU A 33 3.76 -22.88 -11.36
N ILE A 34 4.97 -23.28 -11.77
CA ILE A 34 6.22 -22.87 -11.11
C ILE A 34 6.44 -21.35 -11.25
N ALA A 35 6.16 -20.76 -12.41
CA ALA A 35 6.32 -19.32 -12.64
C ALA A 35 5.35 -18.50 -11.78
N ASP A 36 4.10 -18.94 -11.65
CA ASP A 36 3.09 -18.32 -10.78
C ASP A 36 3.54 -18.34 -9.31
N ILE A 37 4.15 -19.45 -8.86
CA ILE A 37 4.72 -19.56 -7.51
C ILE A 37 5.88 -18.56 -7.32
N ASP A 38 6.80 -18.47 -8.27
CA ASP A 38 7.93 -17.54 -8.20
C ASP A 38 7.47 -16.06 -8.19
N GLU A 39 6.43 -15.72 -8.97
CA GLU A 39 5.81 -14.38 -8.97
C GLU A 39 5.19 -14.07 -7.61
N TRP A 40 4.41 -15.00 -7.05
CA TRP A 40 3.80 -14.84 -5.72
C TRP A 40 4.85 -14.61 -4.63
N LEU A 41 5.96 -15.35 -4.67
CA LEU A 41 7.07 -15.20 -3.72
C LEU A 41 7.76 -13.83 -3.85
N ALA A 42 7.91 -13.31 -5.07
CA ALA A 42 8.48 -11.98 -5.29
C ALA A 42 7.57 -10.87 -4.77
N ASP A 43 6.28 -10.93 -5.09
CA ASP A 43 5.27 -9.98 -4.59
C ASP A 43 5.23 -9.97 -3.06
N ALA A 44 5.39 -11.15 -2.45
CA ALA A 44 5.47 -11.30 -1.00
C ALA A 44 6.68 -10.61 -0.35
N GLU A 45 7.83 -10.64 -1.00
CA GLU A 45 9.00 -9.92 -0.52
C GLU A 45 8.87 -8.40 -0.70
N GLU A 46 8.25 -7.96 -1.79
CA GLU A 46 7.99 -6.54 -2.06
C GLU A 46 7.02 -5.94 -1.02
N ASP A 47 5.91 -6.61 -0.75
CA ASP A 47 4.92 -6.18 0.25
C ASP A 47 5.56 -6.05 1.64
N ARG A 48 6.36 -7.04 2.05
CA ARG A 48 7.13 -6.99 3.30
C ARG A 48 8.09 -5.80 3.33
N SER A 49 8.83 -5.57 2.25
CA SER A 49 9.75 -4.44 2.14
C SER A 49 9.01 -3.10 2.28
N SER A 50 7.82 -2.99 1.68
CA SER A 50 6.98 -1.80 1.78
C SER A 50 6.54 -1.51 3.22
N LEU A 51 6.13 -2.54 3.98
CA LEU A 51 5.72 -2.42 5.38
C LEU A 51 6.90 -2.08 6.29
N GLU A 52 8.08 -2.66 6.05
CA GLU A 52 9.32 -2.32 6.74
C GLU A 52 9.73 -0.86 6.49
N GLN A 53 9.58 -0.37 5.25
CA GLN A 53 9.84 1.02 4.90
C GLN A 53 8.86 1.98 5.57
N GLN A 54 7.56 1.64 5.59
CA GLN A 54 6.54 2.40 6.32
C GLN A 54 6.86 2.47 7.83
N LEU A 55 7.23 1.33 8.43
CA LEU A 55 7.62 1.26 9.83
C LEU A 55 8.82 2.17 10.13
N SER A 56 9.85 2.12 9.29
CA SER A 56 11.04 2.97 9.42
C SER A 56 10.67 4.46 9.37
N GLY A 57 9.82 4.86 8.42
CA GLY A 57 9.30 6.23 8.31
C GLY A 57 8.55 6.67 9.57
N LEU A 58 7.68 5.81 10.11
CA LEU A 58 6.93 6.08 11.35
C LEU A 58 7.87 6.25 12.56
N GLU A 59 8.92 5.43 12.68
CA GLU A 59 9.89 5.53 13.77
C GLU A 59 10.72 6.82 13.70
N GLN A 60 11.14 7.21 12.50
CA GLN A 60 11.82 8.49 12.27
C GLN A 60 10.93 9.69 12.65
N ASP A 61 9.66 9.65 12.24
CA ASP A 61 8.64 10.65 12.57
C ASP A 61 8.40 10.75 14.08
N ILE A 62 8.25 9.61 14.77
CA ILE A 62 8.12 9.55 16.23
C ILE A 62 9.34 10.17 16.91
N GLY A 63 10.55 9.85 16.43
CA GLY A 63 11.80 10.42 16.92
C GLY A 63 11.86 11.94 16.76
N ARG A 64 11.48 12.45 15.56
CA ARG A 64 11.42 13.89 15.26
C ARG A 64 10.40 14.60 16.15
N LEU A 65 9.16 14.13 16.19
CA LEU A 65 8.09 14.71 17.03
C LEU A 65 8.44 14.71 18.52
N THR A 66 9.12 13.67 19.00
CA THR A 66 9.57 13.59 20.39
C THR A 66 10.59 14.66 20.74
N ARG A 67 11.54 14.93 19.84
CA ARG A 67 12.54 16.01 20.00
C ARG A 67 11.88 17.38 19.96
N GLU A 68 11.06 17.65 18.95
CA GLU A 68 10.32 18.93 18.83
C GLU A 68 9.47 19.22 20.07
N ARG A 69 8.71 18.23 20.55
CA ARG A 69 7.89 18.38 21.77
C ARG A 69 8.74 18.69 22.99
N ARG A 70 9.92 18.08 23.12
CA ARG A 70 10.85 18.32 24.25
C ARG A 70 11.37 19.76 24.21
N GLU A 71 11.80 20.22 23.04
CA GLU A 71 12.27 21.59 22.84
C GLU A 71 11.17 22.62 23.13
N LEU A 72 9.96 22.39 22.63
CA LEU A 72 8.81 23.27 22.90
C LEU A 72 8.47 23.32 24.39
N ARG A 73 8.49 22.19 25.08
CA ARG A 73 8.28 22.14 26.54
C ARG A 73 9.37 22.88 27.31
N GLN A 74 10.62 22.81 26.86
CA GLN A 74 11.70 23.57 27.47
C GLN A 74 11.46 25.08 27.29
N LYS A 75 11.16 25.52 26.06
CA LYS A 75 10.82 26.94 25.79
C LYS A 75 9.63 27.42 26.60
N ALA A 76 8.59 26.59 26.78
CA ALA A 76 7.44 26.92 27.61
C ALA A 76 7.82 27.10 29.09
N ARG A 77 8.69 26.24 29.62
CA ARG A 77 9.20 26.36 31.00
C ARG A 77 10.05 27.62 31.19
N GLU A 78 10.95 27.91 30.26
CA GLU A 78 11.76 29.13 30.27
C GLU A 78 10.88 30.38 30.21
N GLN A 79 9.86 30.38 29.34
CA GLN A 79 8.90 31.49 29.24
C GLN A 79 8.06 31.64 30.51
N GLN A 80 7.64 30.54 31.14
CA GLN A 80 6.91 30.56 32.41
C GLN A 80 7.78 31.11 33.54
N GLN A 81 9.05 30.71 33.63
CA GLN A 81 9.99 31.26 34.60
C GLN A 81 10.17 32.77 34.39
N ARG A 82 10.32 33.21 33.13
CA ARG A 82 10.41 34.63 32.81
C ARG A 82 9.16 35.42 33.22
N LEU A 83 7.97 34.84 33.05
CA LEU A 83 6.72 35.45 33.51
C LEU A 83 6.64 35.56 35.03
N THR A 84 7.19 34.59 35.77
CA THR A 84 7.30 34.68 37.23
C THR A 84 8.20 35.83 37.65
N GLU A 85 9.40 35.94 37.05
CA GLU A 85 10.34 37.05 37.32
C GLU A 85 9.72 38.43 37.03
N LEU A 86 9.06 38.57 35.87
CA LEU A 86 8.38 39.82 35.50
C LEU A 86 7.21 40.14 36.43
N GLY A 87 6.51 39.13 36.95
CA GLY A 87 5.44 39.30 37.93
C GLY A 87 5.94 39.78 39.29
N GLU A 88 7.11 39.30 39.73
CA GLU A 88 7.80 39.80 40.93
C GLU A 88 8.26 41.24 40.74
N GLU A 89 8.84 41.58 39.58
CA GLU A 89 9.24 42.95 39.23
C GLU A 89 8.04 43.90 39.19
N GLU A 90 6.92 43.49 38.57
CA GLU A 90 5.67 44.27 38.53
C GLU A 90 5.15 44.56 39.94
N ALA A 91 5.14 43.55 40.82
CA ALA A 91 4.69 43.69 42.20
C ALA A 91 5.58 44.66 42.99
N GLU A 92 6.90 44.58 42.83
CA GLU A 92 7.82 45.47 43.52
C GLU A 92 7.72 46.92 43.02
N LEU A 93 7.71 47.13 41.70
CA LEU A 93 7.51 48.46 41.10
C LEU A 93 6.19 49.09 41.57
N THR A 94 5.13 48.30 41.67
CA THR A 94 3.83 48.77 42.18
C THR A 94 3.93 49.25 43.63
N ARG A 95 4.58 48.48 44.52
CA ARG A 95 4.80 48.90 45.92
C ARG A 95 5.64 50.17 46.02
N VAL A 96 6.72 50.25 45.24
CA VAL A 96 7.60 51.43 45.20
C VAL A 96 6.83 52.66 44.73
N LEU A 97 6.05 52.54 43.66
CA LEU A 97 5.23 53.63 43.13
C LEU A 97 4.14 54.06 44.11
N GLU A 98 3.51 53.14 44.84
CA GLU A 98 2.53 53.49 45.88
C GLU A 98 3.18 54.29 47.02
N SER A 99 4.35 53.85 47.49
CA SER A 99 5.12 54.54 48.52
C SER A 99 5.58 55.93 48.07
N GLN A 100 6.15 56.03 46.85
CA GLN A 100 6.56 57.30 46.25
C GLN A 100 5.38 58.25 46.09
N ARG A 101 4.23 57.76 45.58
CA ARG A 101 3.00 58.53 45.41
C ARG A 101 2.51 59.09 46.75
N ASP A 102 2.49 58.28 47.80
CA ASP A 102 1.99 58.71 49.10
C ASP A 102 2.93 59.70 49.81
N SER A 103 4.24 59.58 49.59
CA SER A 103 5.21 60.58 50.04
C SER A 103 5.07 61.91 49.28
N LEU A 104 5.01 61.86 47.95
CA LEU A 104 4.80 63.04 47.10
C LEU A 104 3.49 63.76 47.41
N LYS A 105 2.39 63.03 47.66
CA LYS A 105 1.12 63.61 48.11
C LYS A 105 1.27 64.44 49.39
N LYS A 106 2.03 63.95 50.37
CA LYS A 106 2.28 64.68 51.64
C LYS A 106 3.10 65.93 51.39
N GLN A 107 4.15 65.84 50.56
CA GLN A 107 5.01 66.98 50.21
C GLN A 107 4.25 68.06 49.44
N ILE A 108 3.49 67.69 48.40
CA ILE A 108 2.67 68.62 47.62
C ILE A 108 1.61 69.29 48.50
N ARG A 109 0.96 68.53 49.40
CA ARG A 109 -0.01 69.11 50.35
C ARG A 109 0.66 70.10 51.30
N ALA A 110 1.83 69.77 51.85
CA ALA A 110 2.57 70.68 52.72
C ALA A 110 2.95 71.98 51.99
N ALA A 111 3.51 71.85 50.79
CA ALA A 111 3.83 73.01 49.94
C ALA A 111 2.60 73.87 49.62
N TRP A 112 1.46 73.25 49.32
CA TRP A 112 0.21 73.97 49.06
C TRP A 112 -0.33 74.71 50.30
N MET A 113 -0.29 74.08 51.48
CA MET A 113 -0.71 74.71 52.74
C MET A 113 0.17 75.91 53.12
N GLU A 114 1.42 75.95 52.65
CA GLU A 114 2.37 77.03 52.88
C GLU A 114 2.14 78.25 51.97
N GLY A 115 1.40 78.07 50.85
CA GLY A 115 0.94 79.12 49.93
C GLY A 115 1.85 79.36 48.71
N ASP A 116 1.48 80.31 47.85
CA ASP A 116 2.05 80.48 46.49
C ASP A 116 3.54 80.90 46.41
N ALA A 117 4.17 81.27 47.53
CA ALA A 117 5.61 81.61 47.53
C ALA A 117 6.26 81.57 48.93
N PRO A 118 6.50 80.39 49.53
CA PRO A 118 7.10 80.27 50.86
C PRO A 118 8.50 80.89 50.92
N ALA A 119 9.32 80.61 49.91
CA ALA A 119 10.69 81.14 49.82
C ALA A 119 10.72 82.67 49.72
N VAL A 120 9.85 83.29 48.90
CA VAL A 120 9.77 84.75 48.79
C VAL A 120 9.21 85.38 50.06
N LYS A 121 8.25 84.73 50.72
CA LYS A 121 7.68 85.19 52.00
C LYS A 121 8.71 85.14 53.14
N VAL A 122 9.55 84.11 53.18
CA VAL A 122 10.66 84.00 54.13
C VAL A 122 11.71 85.08 53.86
N LEU A 123 12.06 85.31 52.59
CA LEU A 123 12.98 86.39 52.19
C LEU A 123 12.49 87.79 52.57
N LEU A 124 11.17 88.02 52.52
CA LEU A 124 10.57 89.31 52.85
C LEU A 124 10.32 89.50 54.36
N ASN A 125 10.29 88.43 55.15
CA ASN A 125 10.02 88.48 56.60
C ASN A 125 11.26 88.32 57.48
N GLU A 126 12.36 87.73 56.99
CA GLU A 126 13.61 87.55 57.75
C GLU A 126 14.59 88.69 57.44
N ILE A 127 15.14 89.33 58.48
CA ILE A 127 16.02 90.51 58.35
C ILE A 127 17.51 90.11 58.49
N ASP A 128 17.81 88.93 59.05
CA ASP A 128 19.17 88.42 59.28
C ASP A 128 19.76 87.76 58.02
N PRO A 129 20.82 88.34 57.40
CA PRO A 129 21.40 87.84 56.16
C PRO A 129 21.94 86.39 56.24
N ASP A 130 22.46 85.97 57.40
CA ASP A 130 23.03 84.63 57.56
C ASP A 130 21.94 83.56 57.59
N LYS A 131 20.77 83.89 58.16
CA LYS A 131 19.61 82.99 58.15
C LYS A 131 18.97 82.91 56.78
N ILE A 132 18.91 84.02 56.04
CA ILE A 132 18.43 84.04 54.66
C ILE A 132 19.28 83.11 53.79
N ALA A 133 20.61 83.24 53.86
CA ALA A 133 21.52 82.41 53.07
C ALA A 133 21.36 80.90 53.37
N ARG A 134 21.26 80.53 54.66
CA ARG A 134 21.02 79.12 55.06
C ARG A 134 19.68 78.59 54.58
N THR A 135 18.61 79.37 54.74
CA THR A 135 17.26 78.96 54.34
C THR A 135 17.16 78.80 52.83
N MET A 136 17.78 79.69 52.04
CA MET A 136 17.85 79.55 50.58
C MET A 136 18.56 78.26 50.15
N THR A 137 19.69 77.94 50.80
CA THR A 137 20.39 76.66 50.56
C THR A 137 19.50 75.47 50.89
N TYR A 138 18.75 75.50 52.00
CA TYR A 138 17.81 74.42 52.35
C TYR A 138 16.70 74.25 51.31
N TYR A 139 16.12 75.35 50.80
CA TYR A 139 15.13 75.28 49.73
C TYR A 139 15.71 74.72 48.43
N GLU A 140 16.96 75.08 48.09
CA GLU A 140 17.63 74.52 46.92
C GLU A 140 17.83 73.00 47.04
N TYR A 141 18.32 72.51 48.19
CA TYR A 141 18.45 71.08 48.45
C TYR A 141 17.10 70.36 48.40
N LEU A 142 16.06 70.93 49.01
CA LEU A 142 14.72 70.35 49.02
C LEU A 142 14.10 70.32 47.62
N SER A 143 14.28 71.37 46.83
CA SER A 143 13.78 71.45 45.46
C SER A 143 14.48 70.41 44.57
N ARG A 144 15.80 70.26 44.71
CA ARG A 144 16.56 69.23 43.97
C ARG A 144 16.10 67.82 44.34
N ASP A 145 16.02 67.49 45.63
CA ASP A 145 15.50 66.19 46.09
C ASP A 145 14.06 65.93 45.61
N THR A 146 13.20 66.96 45.54
CA THR A 146 11.84 66.81 45.01
C THR A 146 11.83 66.50 43.51
N ILE A 147 12.68 67.16 42.73
CA ILE A 147 12.84 66.89 41.29
C ILE A 147 13.36 65.46 41.09
N ASP A 148 14.41 65.06 41.81
CA ASP A 148 14.99 63.72 41.72
C ASP A 148 13.95 62.62 42.05
N ARG A 149 13.09 62.86 43.04
CA ARG A 149 11.97 61.94 43.38
C ARG A 149 10.92 61.85 42.28
N LEU A 150 10.57 62.96 41.64
CA LEU A 150 9.61 62.99 40.53
C LEU A 150 10.16 62.29 39.30
N GLU A 151 11.43 62.49 38.99
CA GLU A 151 12.12 61.79 37.90
C GLU A 151 12.18 60.28 38.16
N ALA A 152 12.56 59.87 39.38
CA ALA A 152 12.55 58.46 39.78
C ALA A 152 11.14 57.85 39.72
N PHE A 153 10.11 58.58 40.13
CA PHE A 153 8.72 58.14 40.03
C PHE A 153 8.28 57.97 38.58
N ALA A 154 8.61 58.92 37.70
CA ALA A 154 8.30 58.84 36.27
C ALA A 154 9.02 57.67 35.60
N ALA A 155 10.29 57.43 35.95
CA ALA A 155 11.07 56.30 35.45
C ALA A 155 10.47 54.96 35.90
N ASN A 156 10.13 54.81 37.18
CA ASN A 156 9.48 53.60 37.71
C ASN A 156 8.11 53.34 37.06
N LEU A 157 7.34 54.41 36.79
CA LEU A 157 6.05 54.29 36.12
C LEU A 157 6.20 53.84 34.66
N HIS A 158 7.23 54.34 33.97
CA HIS A 158 7.57 53.89 32.63
C HIS A 158 8.00 52.41 32.64
N GLN A 159 8.88 52.02 33.57
CA GLN A 159 9.32 50.63 33.74
C GLN A 159 8.13 49.70 33.99
N LEU A 160 7.20 50.07 34.89
CA LEU A 160 6.00 49.29 35.18
C LEU A 160 5.16 49.04 33.91
N LYS A 161 4.94 50.09 33.09
CA LYS A 161 4.19 49.96 31.84
C LYS A 161 4.86 49.02 30.84
N GLU A 162 6.18 49.09 30.73
CA GLU A 162 6.93 48.21 29.83
C GLU A 162 6.92 46.76 30.35
N THR A 163 7.11 46.54 31.65
CA THR A 163 6.98 45.22 32.29
C THR A 163 5.59 44.63 32.05
N GLN A 164 4.52 45.41 32.22
CA GLN A 164 3.15 44.97 31.93
C GLN A 164 2.94 44.55 30.46
N LYS A 165 3.53 45.29 29.53
CA LYS A 165 3.51 44.96 28.10
C LYS A 165 4.25 43.65 27.82
N GLN A 166 5.42 43.46 28.45
CA GLN A 166 6.20 42.22 28.34
C GLN A 166 5.46 41.02 28.94
N VAL A 167 4.80 41.18 30.09
CA VAL A 167 3.95 40.14 30.70
C VAL A 167 2.81 39.75 29.75
N LYS A 168 2.11 40.72 29.16
CA LYS A 168 1.03 40.44 28.21
C LYS A 168 1.53 39.69 26.98
N ALA A 169 2.63 40.14 26.37
CA ALA A 169 3.25 39.47 25.22
C ALA A 169 3.75 38.06 25.58
N GLY A 170 4.36 37.91 26.75
CA GLY A 170 4.87 36.63 27.25
C GLY A 170 3.76 35.61 27.51
N ARG A 171 2.60 36.03 28.04
CA ARG A 171 1.43 35.16 28.23
C ARG A 171 0.87 34.63 26.91
N LEU A 172 0.78 35.50 25.89
CA LEU A 172 0.35 35.08 24.54
C LEU A 172 1.32 34.06 23.95
N ARG A 173 2.63 34.29 24.10
CA ARG A 173 3.66 33.37 23.62
C ARG A 173 3.67 32.04 24.38
N LEU A 174 3.41 32.06 25.68
CA LEU A 174 3.27 30.83 26.46
C LEU A 174 2.06 30.01 25.97
N ALA A 175 0.90 30.64 25.77
CA ALA A 175 -0.28 29.96 25.26
C ALA A 175 -0.03 29.31 23.89
N GLU A 176 0.65 30.03 22.99
CA GLU A 176 1.07 29.48 21.68
C GLU A 176 2.02 28.29 21.83
N LEU A 177 3.00 28.36 22.74
CA LEU A 177 3.91 27.24 23.01
C LEU A 177 3.18 26.01 23.57
N GLU A 178 2.23 26.21 24.48
CA GLU A 178 1.42 25.14 25.07
C GLU A 178 0.51 24.46 24.05
N GLU A 179 -0.13 25.24 23.19
CA GLU A 179 -0.91 24.72 22.06
C GLU A 179 -0.03 23.89 21.12
N ASN A 180 1.14 24.40 20.77
CA ASN A 180 2.11 23.68 19.95
C ASN A 180 2.58 22.37 20.61
N VAL A 181 2.77 22.34 21.93
CA VAL A 181 3.08 21.11 22.69
C VAL A 181 1.93 20.11 22.61
N ALA A 182 0.68 20.57 22.73
CA ALA A 182 -0.50 19.71 22.63
C ALA A 182 -0.64 19.10 21.23
N ASP A 183 -0.45 19.89 20.17
CA ASP A 183 -0.45 19.40 18.79
C ASP A 183 0.61 18.30 18.56
N ARG A 184 1.86 18.51 18.99
CA ARG A 184 2.91 17.47 18.87
C ARG A 184 2.57 16.23 19.69
N GLN A 185 1.95 16.38 20.85
CA GLN A 185 1.51 15.26 21.68
C GLN A 185 0.44 14.42 20.97
N GLN A 186 -0.54 15.07 20.34
CA GLN A 186 -1.58 14.39 19.56
C GLN A 186 -1.01 13.66 18.35
N LYS A 187 -0.16 14.34 17.57
CA LYS A 187 0.52 13.72 16.40
C LYS A 187 1.39 12.53 16.81
N LEU A 188 2.14 12.65 17.91
CA LEU A 188 2.95 11.55 18.44
C LEU A 188 2.07 10.35 18.84
N SER A 189 0.91 10.60 19.45
CA SER A 189 -0.04 9.54 19.79
C SER A 189 -0.59 8.84 18.54
N SER A 190 -0.96 9.59 17.49
CA SER A 190 -1.40 9.00 16.22
C SER A 190 -0.33 8.13 15.58
N ARG A 191 0.90 8.68 15.44
CA ARG A 191 2.03 7.95 14.84
C ARG A 191 2.40 6.69 15.62
N LYS A 192 2.30 6.71 16.95
CA LYS A 192 2.50 5.50 17.78
C LYS A 192 1.44 4.44 17.52
N LYS A 193 0.18 4.83 17.38
CA LYS A 193 -0.91 3.91 17.05
C LYS A 193 -0.75 3.31 15.65
N GLU A 194 -0.39 4.15 14.67
CA GLU A 194 -0.07 3.70 13.30
C GLU A 194 1.12 2.72 13.30
N ARG A 195 2.15 2.97 14.11
CA ARG A 195 3.28 2.05 14.28
C ARG A 195 2.85 0.71 14.87
N GLU A 196 1.99 0.72 15.89
CA GLU A 196 1.48 -0.52 16.49
C GLU A 196 0.64 -1.33 15.49
N GLN A 197 -0.20 -0.65 14.69
CA GLN A 197 -0.97 -1.29 13.62
C GLN A 197 -0.07 -1.87 12.54
N THR A 198 0.92 -1.10 12.07
CA THR A 198 1.88 -1.55 11.05
C THR A 198 2.70 -2.74 11.54
N LEU A 199 3.13 -2.73 12.80
CA LEU A 199 3.82 -3.87 13.42
C LEU A 199 2.93 -5.11 13.55
N ALA A 200 1.64 -4.93 13.87
CA ALA A 200 0.70 -6.04 13.94
C ALA A 200 0.46 -6.64 12.53
N SER A 201 0.25 -5.79 11.53
CA SER A 201 0.13 -6.19 10.13
C SER A 201 1.38 -6.90 9.64
N LEU A 202 2.57 -6.34 9.88
CA LEU A 202 3.85 -6.96 9.49
C LEU A 202 4.05 -8.32 10.16
N LYS A 203 3.72 -8.47 11.44
CA LYS A 203 3.82 -9.78 12.12
C LYS A 203 2.84 -10.80 11.57
N ALA A 204 1.60 -10.40 11.29
CA ALA A 204 0.60 -11.27 10.70
C ALA A 204 1.00 -11.69 9.28
N ASP A 205 1.48 -10.72 8.49
CA ASP A 205 1.95 -10.92 7.12
C ASP A 205 3.17 -11.88 7.09
N ILE A 206 4.19 -11.63 7.91
CA ILE A 206 5.35 -12.53 8.04
C ILE A 206 4.90 -13.94 8.47
N SER A 207 4.00 -14.05 9.45
CA SER A 207 3.55 -15.36 9.93
C SER A 207 2.80 -16.14 8.86
N ASN A 208 1.85 -15.51 8.17
CA ASN A 208 1.05 -16.16 7.13
C ASN A 208 1.91 -16.52 5.91
N ARG A 209 2.76 -15.59 5.48
CA ARG A 209 3.63 -15.80 4.32
C ARG A 209 4.75 -16.79 4.59
N LEU A 210 5.23 -16.95 5.82
CA LEU A 210 6.19 -18.00 6.15
C LEU A 210 5.60 -19.39 5.96
N THR A 211 4.38 -19.62 6.47
CA THR A 211 3.66 -20.89 6.26
C THR A 211 3.35 -21.14 4.80
N GLU A 212 2.83 -20.13 4.10
CA GLU A 212 2.46 -20.25 2.69
C GLU A 212 3.70 -20.42 1.79
N ARG A 213 4.80 -19.72 2.08
CA ARG A 213 6.07 -19.91 1.37
C ARG A 213 6.64 -21.32 1.56
N GLU A 214 6.59 -21.87 2.78
CA GLU A 214 7.11 -23.23 3.04
C GLU A 214 6.31 -24.27 2.24
N GLU A 215 4.97 -24.15 2.21
CA GLU A 215 4.09 -25.00 1.40
C GLU A 215 4.39 -24.84 -0.11
N LEU A 216 4.48 -23.60 -0.60
CA LEU A 216 4.76 -23.31 -2.01
C LEU A 216 6.18 -23.72 -2.43
N GLU A 217 7.19 -23.60 -1.58
CA GLU A 217 8.56 -24.05 -1.87
C GLU A 217 8.63 -25.58 -1.95
N GLU A 218 7.89 -26.30 -1.09
CA GLU A 218 7.76 -27.76 -1.18
C GLU A 218 7.03 -28.20 -2.46
N ASP A 219 5.95 -27.51 -2.82
CA ASP A 219 5.21 -27.76 -4.05
C ASP A 219 6.07 -27.45 -5.29
N ARG A 220 6.75 -26.31 -5.31
CA ARG A 220 7.70 -25.94 -6.38
C ARG A 220 8.77 -27.01 -6.56
N GLN A 221 9.40 -27.50 -5.48
CA GLN A 221 10.41 -28.58 -5.56
C GLN A 221 9.82 -29.89 -6.09
N ARG A 222 8.57 -30.21 -5.71
CA ARG A 222 7.85 -31.39 -6.20
C ARG A 222 7.55 -31.27 -7.69
N LEU A 223 7.02 -30.13 -8.12
CA LEU A 223 6.70 -29.84 -9.53
C LEU A 223 7.97 -29.83 -10.39
N GLU A 224 9.06 -29.23 -9.93
CA GLU A 224 10.36 -29.28 -10.62
C GLU A 224 10.89 -30.70 -10.78
N LYS A 225 10.70 -31.55 -9.77
CA LYS A 225 11.08 -32.96 -9.83
C LYS A 225 10.23 -33.70 -10.87
N LEU A 226 8.91 -33.51 -10.84
CA LEU A 226 7.99 -34.09 -11.81
C LEU A 226 8.32 -33.61 -13.23
N LEU A 227 8.57 -32.33 -13.42
CA LEU A 227 8.94 -31.74 -14.70
C LEU A 227 10.18 -32.43 -15.29
N ARG A 228 11.22 -32.65 -14.48
CA ARG A 228 12.44 -33.38 -14.92
C ARG A 228 12.15 -34.83 -15.30
N GLU A 229 11.38 -35.55 -14.47
CA GLU A 229 11.01 -36.96 -14.74
C GLU A 229 10.19 -37.08 -16.03
N VAL A 230 9.33 -36.10 -16.30
CA VAL A 230 8.50 -36.02 -17.50
C VAL A 230 9.31 -35.66 -18.74
N GLU A 231 10.21 -34.66 -18.65
CA GLU A 231 11.11 -34.28 -19.74
C GLU A 231 12.01 -35.46 -20.17
N GLU A 232 12.47 -36.29 -19.22
CA GLU A 232 13.21 -37.52 -19.50
C GLU A 232 12.36 -38.63 -20.17
N ALA A 233 11.07 -38.73 -19.83
CA ALA A 233 10.16 -39.73 -20.38
C ALA A 233 9.72 -39.40 -21.83
N ILE A 234 9.47 -38.13 -22.15
CA ILE A 234 9.03 -37.70 -23.49
C ILE A 234 10.16 -37.83 -24.53
N ALA A 235 11.43 -37.70 -24.13
CA ALA A 235 12.57 -37.85 -25.02
C ALA A 235 12.70 -39.26 -25.67
N ASN A 236 11.95 -40.27 -25.19
CA ASN A 236 12.09 -41.68 -25.58
C ASN A 236 10.91 -42.28 -26.39
N ILE A 237 9.95 -41.48 -26.88
CA ILE A 237 8.73 -42.01 -27.53
C ILE A 237 8.73 -41.77 -29.06
N PRO A 238 8.61 -42.82 -29.93
CA PRO A 238 8.47 -42.67 -31.37
C PRO A 238 7.03 -42.31 -31.77
N THR A 239 6.86 -41.31 -32.64
CA THR A 239 5.55 -40.88 -33.17
C THR A 239 5.10 -41.76 -34.37
N PRO A 240 3.89 -42.35 -34.35
CA PRO A 240 3.28 -42.99 -35.51
C PRO A 240 2.71 -41.96 -36.49
N ASN A 241 2.77 -42.30 -37.77
CA ASN A 241 2.59 -41.43 -38.93
C ASN A 241 1.39 -41.94 -39.76
N GLU A 242 0.20 -41.31 -39.67
CA GLU A 242 -0.94 -41.65 -40.54
C GLU A 242 -1.85 -40.45 -40.93
N SER A 243 -1.34 -39.22 -41.05
CA SER A 243 -2.11 -38.16 -41.72
C SER A 243 -1.22 -37.14 -42.43
N ASP A 244 -1.77 -36.53 -43.50
CA ASP A 244 -1.15 -35.40 -44.18
C ASP A 244 -0.79 -34.31 -43.16
N PRO A 245 0.40 -33.69 -43.21
CA PRO A 245 0.79 -32.69 -42.22
C PRO A 245 -0.22 -31.54 -42.15
N PHE A 246 -0.63 -31.14 -40.95
CA PHE A 246 -1.65 -30.11 -40.72
C PHE A 246 -1.41 -28.84 -41.57
N GLY A 247 -0.15 -28.41 -41.66
CA GLY A 247 0.28 -27.23 -42.43
C GLY A 247 -0.07 -27.26 -43.93
N SER A 248 -0.31 -28.45 -44.51
CA SER A 248 -0.65 -28.65 -45.93
C SER A 248 -2.16 -28.50 -46.23
N LEU A 249 -3.01 -28.40 -45.20
CA LEU A 249 -4.48 -28.46 -45.30
C LEU A 249 -5.19 -27.10 -45.24
N LYS A 250 -4.51 -26.02 -45.64
CA LYS A 250 -5.13 -24.68 -45.72
C LYS A 250 -6.37 -24.67 -46.62
N ASN A 251 -7.44 -24.06 -46.12
CA ASN A 251 -8.79 -24.03 -46.72
C ASN A 251 -9.40 -25.42 -47.02
N LYS A 252 -8.96 -26.48 -46.35
CA LYS A 252 -9.44 -27.86 -46.57
C LYS A 252 -9.99 -28.52 -45.31
N LEU A 253 -9.74 -27.95 -44.13
CA LEU A 253 -10.18 -28.58 -42.88
C LEU A 253 -11.71 -28.52 -42.75
N PRO A 254 -12.33 -29.59 -42.23
CA PRO A 254 -13.75 -29.58 -41.88
C PRO A 254 -14.04 -28.57 -40.78
N TRP A 255 -15.29 -28.16 -40.68
CA TRP A 255 -15.74 -27.26 -39.64
C TRP A 255 -15.85 -27.98 -38.29
N PRO A 256 -15.45 -27.34 -37.17
CA PRO A 256 -15.48 -27.96 -35.85
C PRO A 256 -16.89 -28.14 -35.30
N ALA A 257 -17.88 -27.39 -35.82
CA ALA A 257 -19.29 -27.53 -35.49
C ALA A 257 -20.18 -26.93 -36.59
N GLU A 258 -21.41 -27.44 -36.67
CA GLU A 258 -22.49 -26.84 -37.46
C GLU A 258 -23.14 -25.70 -36.68
N GLY A 259 -23.30 -24.53 -37.31
CA GLY A 259 -23.78 -23.35 -36.59
C GLY A 259 -23.42 -22.02 -37.23
N LYS A 260 -23.84 -20.88 -36.69
CA LYS A 260 -23.52 -19.55 -37.22
C LYS A 260 -22.31 -18.95 -36.50
N VAL A 261 -21.33 -18.45 -37.25
CA VAL A 261 -20.21 -17.68 -36.66
C VAL A 261 -20.75 -16.34 -36.14
N VAL A 262 -20.58 -16.09 -34.84
CA VAL A 262 -21.05 -14.87 -34.16
C VAL A 262 -19.91 -13.94 -33.73
N SER A 263 -18.69 -14.47 -33.63
CA SER A 263 -17.46 -13.68 -33.44
C SER A 263 -16.33 -14.30 -34.26
N SER A 264 -15.49 -13.46 -34.85
CA SER A 264 -14.36 -13.85 -35.69
C SER A 264 -13.02 -13.45 -35.08
N PHE A 265 -11.96 -14.12 -35.55
CA PHE A 265 -10.59 -13.79 -35.18
C PHE A 265 -10.29 -12.31 -35.48
N GLY A 266 -9.74 -11.60 -34.49
CA GLY A 266 -9.38 -10.18 -34.59
C GLY A 266 -10.51 -9.20 -34.29
N ASP A 267 -11.76 -9.67 -34.13
CA ASP A 267 -12.87 -8.82 -33.69
C ASP A 267 -12.55 -8.24 -32.31
N SER A 268 -12.88 -6.95 -32.13
CA SER A 268 -12.56 -6.24 -30.90
C SER A 268 -13.69 -6.36 -29.89
N TYR A 269 -13.35 -6.67 -28.64
CA TYR A 269 -14.28 -6.71 -27.52
C TYR A 269 -13.76 -5.84 -26.35
N ALA A 270 -14.52 -5.78 -25.25
CA ALA A 270 -14.21 -4.94 -24.10
C ALA A 270 -13.95 -3.45 -24.48
N SER A 271 -14.88 -2.87 -25.26
CA SER A 271 -14.78 -1.49 -25.78
C SER A 271 -13.52 -1.21 -26.62
N GLY A 272 -12.97 -2.22 -27.31
CA GLY A 272 -11.86 -2.04 -28.24
C GLY A 272 -10.47 -2.35 -27.66
N LYS A 273 -10.38 -2.77 -26.40
CA LYS A 273 -9.09 -3.02 -25.72
C LYS A 273 -8.51 -4.39 -26.00
N LEU A 274 -9.33 -5.37 -26.36
CA LEU A 274 -8.93 -6.76 -26.57
C LEU A 274 -9.43 -7.27 -27.91
N LYS A 275 -8.75 -8.28 -28.46
CA LYS A 275 -9.09 -8.94 -29.74
C LYS A 275 -9.35 -10.41 -29.51
N HIS A 276 -10.33 -10.97 -30.22
CA HIS A 276 -10.58 -12.40 -30.21
C HIS A 276 -9.46 -13.17 -30.91
N ASN A 277 -8.98 -14.25 -30.28
CA ASN A 277 -7.92 -15.12 -30.79
C ASN A 277 -8.46 -16.34 -31.56
N GLY A 278 -9.77 -16.45 -31.73
CA GLY A 278 -10.44 -17.57 -32.38
C GLY A 278 -11.80 -17.21 -32.96
N LEU A 279 -12.59 -18.23 -33.28
CA LEU A 279 -13.97 -18.13 -33.73
C LEU A 279 -14.92 -18.52 -32.61
N LEU A 280 -16.08 -17.85 -32.53
CA LEU A 280 -17.21 -18.31 -31.72
C LEU A 280 -18.35 -18.71 -32.66
N ILE A 281 -18.80 -19.96 -32.55
CA ILE A 281 -19.80 -20.55 -33.44
C ILE A 281 -21.02 -20.95 -32.60
N ASN A 282 -22.15 -20.29 -32.79
CA ASN A 282 -23.41 -20.67 -32.15
C ASN A 282 -23.97 -21.94 -32.78
N THR A 283 -24.27 -22.94 -31.97
CA THR A 283 -24.78 -24.25 -32.39
C THR A 283 -26.23 -24.43 -31.99
N ALA A 284 -26.86 -25.51 -32.46
CA ALA A 284 -28.08 -26.01 -31.81
C ALA A 284 -27.74 -26.50 -30.38
N GLU A 285 -28.77 -26.64 -29.54
CA GLU A 285 -28.62 -27.29 -28.24
C GLU A 285 -28.11 -28.72 -28.47
N GLU A 286 -27.18 -29.16 -27.61
CA GLU A 286 -26.57 -30.49 -27.69
C GLU A 286 -25.77 -30.78 -28.99
N GLY A 287 -25.41 -29.76 -29.78
CA GLY A 287 -24.67 -29.96 -31.02
C GLY A 287 -23.26 -30.56 -30.84
N ASP A 288 -22.86 -31.45 -31.73
CA ASP A 288 -21.53 -32.09 -31.71
C ASP A 288 -20.42 -31.09 -32.04
N VAL A 289 -19.33 -31.19 -31.29
CA VAL A 289 -18.03 -30.58 -31.60
C VAL A 289 -17.11 -31.67 -32.11
N ARG A 290 -16.50 -31.44 -33.29
CA ARG A 290 -15.71 -32.43 -34.02
C ARG A 290 -14.27 -31.98 -34.20
N ALA A 291 -13.33 -32.93 -34.12
CA ALA A 291 -11.93 -32.69 -34.41
C ALA A 291 -11.74 -32.28 -35.87
N VAL A 292 -11.01 -31.19 -36.11
CA VAL A 292 -10.77 -30.72 -37.48
C VAL A 292 -9.67 -31.51 -38.19
N HIS A 293 -8.83 -32.23 -37.46
CA HIS A 293 -7.73 -33.02 -37.99
C HIS A 293 -7.36 -34.15 -37.02
N TYR A 294 -6.67 -35.18 -37.52
CA TYR A 294 -6.07 -36.20 -36.67
C TYR A 294 -5.11 -35.56 -35.68
N GLY A 295 -5.18 -35.93 -34.42
CA GLY A 295 -4.31 -35.39 -33.40
C GLY A 295 -4.40 -36.15 -32.10
N ARG A 296 -3.49 -35.81 -31.19
CA ARG A 296 -3.49 -36.31 -29.83
C ARG A 296 -4.11 -35.28 -28.92
N VAL A 297 -5.04 -35.71 -28.07
CA VAL A 297 -5.60 -34.86 -27.02
C VAL A 297 -4.50 -34.57 -26.01
N VAL A 298 -4.08 -33.31 -25.91
CA VAL A 298 -3.06 -32.89 -24.94
C VAL A 298 -3.68 -32.29 -23.68
N PHE A 299 -4.92 -31.79 -23.77
CA PHE A 299 -5.68 -31.25 -22.64
C PHE A 299 -7.18 -31.46 -22.87
N ALA A 300 -7.91 -31.87 -21.84
CA ALA A 300 -9.37 -32.04 -21.89
C ALA A 300 -9.96 -31.83 -20.49
N ASN A 301 -10.13 -30.57 -20.07
CA ASN A 301 -10.65 -30.22 -18.75
C ASN A 301 -11.23 -28.78 -18.72
N TRP A 302 -11.65 -28.31 -17.56
CA TRP A 302 -12.10 -26.93 -17.36
C TRP A 302 -10.92 -25.96 -17.29
N LEU A 303 -10.96 -24.90 -18.09
CA LEU A 303 -9.98 -23.81 -18.08
C LEU A 303 -10.69 -22.47 -17.89
N ARG A 304 -10.16 -21.63 -16.98
CA ARG A 304 -10.76 -20.34 -16.66
C ARG A 304 -10.84 -19.46 -17.91
N GLY A 305 -12.04 -18.94 -18.20
CA GLY A 305 -12.31 -18.11 -19.39
C GLY A 305 -12.70 -18.90 -20.65
N PHE A 306 -12.38 -20.20 -20.74
CA PHE A 306 -12.73 -21.06 -21.87
C PHE A 306 -13.78 -22.13 -21.53
N GLY A 307 -14.07 -22.35 -20.25
CA GLY A 307 -15.00 -23.39 -19.81
C GLY A 307 -14.39 -24.78 -20.00
N LEU A 308 -15.21 -25.79 -20.27
CA LEU A 308 -14.70 -27.11 -20.67
C LEU A 308 -14.09 -26.99 -22.06
N ILE A 309 -12.81 -27.37 -22.17
CA ILE A 309 -12.01 -27.24 -23.38
C ILE A 309 -11.27 -28.54 -23.69
N THR A 310 -11.23 -28.89 -24.98
CA THR A 310 -10.33 -29.91 -25.53
C THR A 310 -9.25 -29.22 -26.37
N ILE A 311 -7.99 -29.65 -26.23
CA ILE A 311 -6.86 -29.19 -27.03
C ILE A 311 -6.24 -30.40 -27.71
N LEU A 312 -6.11 -30.33 -29.04
CA LEU A 312 -5.50 -31.35 -29.88
C LEU A 312 -4.15 -30.86 -30.39
N ASP A 313 -3.12 -31.68 -30.23
CA ASP A 313 -1.82 -31.54 -30.89
C ASP A 313 -1.82 -32.34 -32.20
N HIS A 314 -1.49 -31.65 -33.29
CA HIS A 314 -1.44 -32.22 -34.64
C HIS A 314 0.00 -32.45 -35.14
N GLY A 315 1.01 -32.22 -34.29
CA GLY A 315 2.42 -32.26 -34.67
C GLY A 315 2.87 -30.97 -35.36
N ASP A 316 4.18 -30.86 -35.61
CA ASP A 316 4.84 -29.69 -36.23
C ASP A 316 4.51 -28.35 -35.55
N GLY A 317 4.17 -28.38 -34.25
CA GLY A 317 3.81 -27.21 -33.46
C GLY A 317 2.40 -26.68 -33.71
N TYR A 318 1.53 -27.40 -34.44
CA TYR A 318 0.14 -27.03 -34.66
C TYR A 318 -0.78 -27.60 -33.58
N MET A 319 -1.63 -26.74 -33.02
CA MET A 319 -2.65 -27.14 -32.05
C MET A 319 -4.01 -26.56 -32.40
N THR A 320 -5.08 -27.26 -32.06
CA THR A 320 -6.44 -26.75 -32.15
C THR A 320 -7.16 -26.84 -30.82
N LEU A 321 -7.92 -25.79 -30.49
CA LEU A 321 -8.58 -25.60 -29.20
C LEU A 321 -10.09 -25.54 -29.41
N TYR A 322 -10.86 -26.25 -28.60
CA TYR A 322 -12.32 -26.39 -28.68
C TYR A 322 -12.94 -26.12 -27.30
N GLY A 323 -13.38 -24.89 -27.05
CA GLY A 323 -13.88 -24.42 -25.74
C GLY A 323 -15.40 -24.24 -25.68
N HIS A 324 -15.89 -23.90 -24.49
CA HIS A 324 -17.31 -23.70 -24.12
C HIS A 324 -18.20 -24.95 -24.18
N SER A 325 -17.60 -26.14 -24.23
CA SER A 325 -18.32 -27.42 -24.28
C SER A 325 -19.18 -27.66 -23.02
N SER A 326 -20.27 -28.43 -23.14
CA SER A 326 -21.08 -28.90 -22.00
C SER A 326 -20.55 -30.23 -21.43
N SER A 327 -20.01 -31.07 -22.31
CA SER A 327 -19.37 -32.36 -21.97
C SER A 327 -18.24 -32.65 -22.95
N LEU A 328 -17.24 -33.40 -22.50
CA LEU A 328 -16.10 -33.85 -23.31
C LEU A 328 -16.23 -35.37 -23.52
N PHE A 329 -15.95 -35.84 -24.73
CA PHE A 329 -15.98 -37.27 -25.08
C PHE A 329 -14.58 -37.90 -25.07
N THR A 330 -13.54 -37.08 -24.94
CA THR A 330 -12.14 -37.45 -25.03
C THR A 330 -11.39 -37.10 -23.75
N SER A 331 -10.35 -37.87 -23.44
CA SER A 331 -9.45 -37.67 -22.31
C SER A 331 -8.02 -37.33 -22.78
N PRO A 332 -7.18 -36.68 -21.95
CA PRO A 332 -5.79 -36.46 -22.29
C PRO A 332 -5.07 -37.76 -22.63
N GLY A 333 -4.32 -37.75 -23.73
CA GLY A 333 -3.61 -38.91 -24.26
C GLY A 333 -4.33 -39.63 -25.39
N ASP A 334 -5.64 -39.48 -25.52
CA ASP A 334 -6.43 -40.10 -26.58
C ASP A 334 -5.99 -39.62 -27.97
N TRP A 335 -6.02 -40.52 -28.94
CA TRP A 335 -5.88 -40.18 -30.34
C TRP A 335 -7.27 -39.99 -30.93
N VAL A 336 -7.45 -38.92 -31.70
CA VAL A 336 -8.70 -38.61 -32.37
C VAL A 336 -8.47 -38.49 -33.87
N GLU A 337 -9.43 -38.97 -34.64
CA GLU A 337 -9.43 -38.84 -36.10
C GLU A 337 -10.10 -37.53 -36.56
N ALA A 338 -9.79 -37.10 -37.78
CA ALA A 338 -10.46 -35.95 -38.37
C ALA A 338 -11.97 -36.23 -38.54
N GLY A 339 -12.81 -35.35 -37.99
CA GLY A 339 -14.28 -35.44 -38.04
C GLY A 339 -14.93 -36.23 -36.89
N GLU A 340 -14.11 -36.85 -36.03
CA GLU A 340 -14.56 -37.52 -34.82
C GLU A 340 -15.21 -36.53 -33.85
N ALA A 341 -16.31 -36.92 -33.21
CA ALA A 341 -16.97 -36.10 -32.20
C ALA A 341 -16.15 -36.16 -30.90
N ILE A 342 -15.68 -35.00 -30.43
CA ILE A 342 -14.77 -34.89 -29.28
C ILE A 342 -15.41 -34.22 -28.07
N ALA A 343 -16.52 -33.50 -28.27
CA ALA A 343 -17.25 -32.83 -27.22
C ALA A 343 -18.67 -32.48 -27.66
N GLN A 344 -19.50 -32.06 -26.72
CA GLN A 344 -20.80 -31.47 -26.98
C GLN A 344 -20.76 -29.96 -26.71
N ALA A 345 -21.30 -29.15 -27.61
CA ALA A 345 -21.35 -27.70 -27.46
C ALA A 345 -22.22 -27.29 -26.27
N GLY A 346 -21.81 -26.24 -25.56
CA GLY A 346 -22.43 -25.86 -24.30
C GLY A 346 -22.45 -24.35 -24.05
N ARG A 347 -22.64 -24.03 -22.77
CA ARG A 347 -22.70 -22.65 -22.24
C ARG A 347 -21.61 -22.37 -21.20
N THR A 348 -20.62 -23.25 -21.09
CA THR A 348 -19.57 -23.13 -20.07
C THR A 348 -18.63 -21.97 -20.44
N GLY A 349 -18.10 -21.24 -19.46
CA GLY A 349 -17.23 -20.08 -19.75
C GLY A 349 -17.96 -18.77 -20.08
N GLY A 350 -19.28 -18.70 -19.90
CA GLY A 350 -20.03 -17.42 -19.85
C GLY A 350 -20.78 -17.02 -21.11
N THR A 351 -21.14 -17.96 -21.99
CA THR A 351 -21.99 -17.69 -23.17
C THR A 351 -23.49 -17.84 -22.84
N ASN A 352 -24.34 -16.99 -23.43
CA ASN A 352 -25.80 -17.04 -23.22
C ASN A 352 -26.48 -18.15 -24.05
N ASP A 353 -25.99 -18.35 -25.27
CA ASP A 353 -26.45 -19.39 -26.21
C ASP A 353 -25.43 -20.53 -26.29
N PRO A 354 -25.84 -21.77 -26.66
CA PRO A 354 -24.93 -22.86 -26.94
C PRO A 354 -23.95 -22.45 -28.05
N ALA A 355 -22.65 -22.51 -27.75
CA ALA A 355 -21.61 -22.12 -28.67
C ALA A 355 -20.33 -22.93 -28.46
N VAL A 356 -19.51 -23.03 -29.50
CA VAL A 356 -18.15 -23.55 -29.42
C VAL A 356 -17.15 -22.44 -29.73
N TYR A 357 -16.13 -22.31 -28.88
CA TYR A 357 -14.94 -21.52 -29.17
C TYR A 357 -13.94 -22.39 -29.94
N PHE A 358 -13.45 -21.91 -31.07
CA PHE A 358 -12.47 -22.61 -31.89
C PHE A 358 -11.25 -21.74 -32.20
N GLU A 359 -10.06 -22.23 -31.89
CA GLU A 359 -8.79 -21.54 -32.14
C GLU A 359 -7.76 -22.49 -32.76
N VAL A 360 -6.92 -21.95 -33.64
CA VAL A 360 -5.76 -22.64 -34.21
C VAL A 360 -4.52 -21.93 -33.69
N ARG A 361 -3.54 -22.69 -33.19
CA ARG A 361 -2.23 -22.18 -32.79
C ARG A 361 -1.13 -22.83 -33.61
N HIS A 362 -0.07 -22.08 -33.85
CA HIS A 362 1.18 -22.58 -34.41
C HIS A 362 2.35 -22.02 -33.61
N ASN A 363 3.16 -22.92 -33.00
CA ASN A 363 4.25 -22.58 -32.08
C ASN A 363 3.79 -21.62 -30.96
N GLY A 364 2.67 -21.96 -30.30
CA GLY A 364 2.10 -21.21 -29.18
C GLY A 364 1.38 -19.91 -29.55
N LYS A 365 1.43 -19.44 -30.81
CA LYS A 365 0.77 -18.19 -31.23
C LYS A 365 -0.57 -18.47 -31.94
N PRO A 366 -1.64 -17.71 -31.65
CA PRO A 366 -2.91 -17.81 -32.37
C PRO A 366 -2.78 -17.45 -33.85
N ASP A 367 -3.38 -18.26 -34.72
CA ASP A 367 -3.55 -17.99 -36.15
C ASP A 367 -5.04 -17.91 -36.51
N ASN A 368 -5.36 -17.20 -37.59
CA ASN A 368 -6.74 -16.99 -38.00
C ASN A 368 -7.38 -18.32 -38.48
N PRO A 369 -8.36 -18.89 -37.77
CA PRO A 369 -8.91 -20.21 -38.09
C PRO A 369 -9.60 -20.27 -39.46
N ARG A 370 -10.12 -19.14 -39.96
CA ARG A 370 -10.75 -19.05 -41.30
C ARG A 370 -9.81 -19.39 -42.45
N ARG A 371 -8.49 -19.33 -42.25
CA ARG A 371 -7.49 -19.71 -43.29
C ARG A 371 -7.35 -21.22 -43.46
N TRP A 372 -7.86 -21.98 -42.51
CA TRP A 372 -7.72 -23.43 -42.43
C TRP A 372 -9.01 -24.14 -42.82
N LEU A 373 -10.14 -23.61 -42.37
CA LEU A 373 -11.47 -24.17 -42.62
C LEU A 373 -11.88 -24.04 -44.09
N GLY A 374 -12.50 -25.08 -44.64
CA GLY A 374 -13.06 -25.08 -46.00
C GLY A 374 -14.22 -24.11 -46.17
N ASN A 375 -14.58 -23.83 -47.43
CA ASN A 375 -15.79 -23.07 -47.74
C ASN A 375 -17.04 -23.85 -47.29
N ARG A 376 -18.01 -23.13 -46.72
CA ARG A 376 -19.32 -23.70 -46.32
C ARG A 376 -20.30 -23.75 -47.47
#